data_AF-A0A9D8AIQ2-F1
#
_entry.id   AF-A0A9D8AIQ2-F1
#
_cell.length_a   1.000
_cell.length_b   1.000
_cell.length_c   1.000
_cell.angle_alpha   90.00
_cell.angle_beta   90.00
_cell.angle_gamma   90.00
#
_symmetry.space_group_name_H-M   'P 1'
#
loop_
_entity.id
_entity.type
_entity.pdbx_description
1 polymer ?
#
loop_
_entity_poly.entity_id
_entity_poly.type
_entity_poly.pdbx_seq_one_letter_code
_entity_poly.pdbx_strand_id
1 'polypeptide(L)'
;MKKKIIKGRGLWFLFVTAIVMTLFLSSFVISFLRSEYFYKKSQIESRPYLKSEKLNYYVKVLYYIDKAINSRGDNAEYYAAKADYLLSAADDGLKEELSIDKEEIEYLIKSAIRLNPTNFKYYLKLGWLNKDKEKGIAEGQLLKAAGLNSMEPQVYLFLARYYNRKKDFKSAFHNLMLFFCYSEYSLREQLNRMKEELKEDAPLSFDKKTGCMKYTVIVGDGEFDFKDEGFLHISTPLQPVVYADKPSGEIVLYKDDILCGKFEFRGTGKDNISRYDLGTHYLPPGIYFDE
;
A
#
# COMPACT_ATOMS: atom_id res chain seq x y z
N MET A 1 -71.63 -7.22 -11.09
CA MET A 1 -70.29 -6.72 -10.69
C MET A 1 -70.42 -5.40 -9.94
N LYS A 2 -70.17 -5.36 -8.62
CA LYS A 2 -70.18 -4.09 -7.86
C LYS A 2 -68.87 -3.36 -8.09
N LYS A 3 -68.88 -2.25 -8.84
CA LYS A 3 -67.76 -1.30 -8.91
C LYS A 3 -67.54 -0.72 -7.51
N LYS A 4 -66.46 -1.13 -6.84
CA LYS A 4 -66.04 -0.53 -5.57
C LYS A 4 -65.55 0.89 -5.90
N ILE A 5 -66.40 1.89 -5.63
CA ILE A 5 -66.03 3.30 -5.77
C ILE A 5 -64.99 3.59 -4.69
N ILE A 6 -63.73 3.67 -5.09
CA ILE A 6 -62.65 4.15 -4.22
C ILE A 6 -62.97 5.63 -3.93
N LYS A 7 -63.41 5.94 -2.71
CA LYS A 7 -63.75 7.30 -2.26
C LYS A 7 -62.56 8.24 -2.51
N GLY A 8 -62.81 9.38 -3.15
CA GLY A 8 -61.79 10.33 -3.66
C GLY A 8 -60.77 10.89 -2.64
N ARG A 9 -60.92 10.62 -1.34
CA ARG A 9 -59.91 10.97 -0.32
C ARG A 9 -58.60 10.19 -0.47
N GLY A 10 -58.65 8.95 -0.96
CA GLY A 10 -57.44 8.14 -1.17
C GLY A 10 -56.54 8.67 -2.29
N LEU A 11 -57.13 9.20 -3.36
CA LEU A 11 -56.39 9.70 -4.53
C LEU A 11 -55.61 10.98 -4.21
N TRP A 12 -56.20 11.89 -3.45
CA TRP A 12 -55.54 13.13 -3.03
C TRP A 12 -54.33 12.87 -2.14
N PHE A 13 -54.43 11.92 -1.21
CA PHE A 13 -53.31 11.51 -0.36
C PHE A 13 -52.14 10.96 -1.20
N LEU A 14 -52.43 10.08 -2.16
CA LEU A 14 -51.40 9.55 -3.08
C LEU A 14 -50.71 10.68 -3.86
N PHE A 15 -51.46 11.64 -4.37
CA PHE A 15 -50.91 12.79 -5.09
C PHE A 15 -49.98 13.64 -4.22
N VAL A 16 -50.39 13.98 -3.01
CA VAL A 16 -49.54 14.74 -2.06
C VAL A 16 -48.28 13.96 -1.71
N THR A 17 -48.40 12.66 -1.41
CA THR A 17 -47.21 11.83 -1.11
C THR A 17 -46.25 11.74 -2.29
N ALA A 18 -46.76 11.67 -3.52
CA ALA A 18 -45.93 11.65 -4.73
C ALA A 18 -45.18 12.97 -4.92
N ILE A 19 -45.82 14.12 -4.68
CA ILE A 19 -45.16 15.44 -4.74
C ILE A 19 -44.03 15.52 -3.71
N VAL A 20 -44.30 15.14 -2.46
CA VAL A 20 -43.29 15.19 -1.39
C VAL A 20 -42.10 14.28 -1.71
N MET A 21 -42.35 13.05 -2.17
CA MET A 21 -41.29 12.14 -2.61
C MET A 21 -40.51 12.70 -3.80
N THR A 22 -41.18 13.34 -4.76
CA THR A 22 -40.53 13.96 -5.92
C THR A 22 -39.60 15.10 -5.50
N LEU A 23 -40.06 15.97 -4.59
CA LEU A 23 -39.26 17.07 -4.07
C LEU A 23 -38.05 16.56 -3.26
N PHE A 24 -38.26 15.53 -2.44
CA PHE A 24 -37.19 14.87 -1.70
C PHE A 24 -36.13 14.26 -2.63
N LEU A 25 -36.55 13.49 -3.63
CA LEU A 25 -35.65 12.91 -4.63
C LEU A 25 -34.91 13.99 -5.44
N SER A 26 -35.61 15.06 -5.81
CA SER A 26 -35.01 16.18 -6.54
C SER A 26 -33.93 16.87 -5.70
N SER A 27 -34.21 17.12 -4.41
CA SER A 27 -33.24 17.68 -3.46
C SER A 27 -32.03 16.78 -3.29
N PHE A 28 -32.24 15.46 -3.15
CA PHE A 28 -31.17 14.47 -3.07
C PHE A 28 -30.28 14.48 -4.31
N VAL A 29 -30.87 14.45 -5.51
CA VAL A 29 -30.13 14.49 -6.78
C VAL A 29 -29.34 15.79 -6.94
N ILE A 30 -29.93 16.95 -6.59
CA ILE A 30 -29.23 18.24 -6.63
C ILE A 30 -28.04 18.24 -5.67
N SER A 31 -28.20 17.70 -4.46
CA SER A 31 -27.10 17.63 -3.48
C SER A 31 -25.97 16.72 -3.98
N PHE A 32 -26.33 15.58 -4.57
CA PHE A 32 -25.38 14.64 -5.19
C PHE A 32 -24.59 15.28 -6.33
N LEU A 33 -25.28 15.90 -7.30
CA LEU A 33 -24.62 16.56 -8.43
C LEU A 33 -23.72 17.71 -7.97
N ARG A 34 -24.15 18.45 -6.94
CA ARG A 34 -23.36 19.54 -6.35
C ARG A 34 -22.10 19.02 -5.67
N SER A 35 -22.17 17.93 -4.91
CA SER A 35 -20.99 17.36 -4.26
C SER A 35 -19.99 16.81 -5.29
N GLU A 36 -20.47 16.09 -6.30
CA GLU A 36 -19.66 15.57 -7.39
C GLU A 36 -19.00 16.68 -8.21
N TYR A 37 -19.71 17.78 -8.47
CA TYR A 37 -19.14 18.94 -9.14
C TYR A 37 -17.93 19.50 -8.38
N PHE A 38 -18.07 19.74 -7.08
CA PHE A 38 -16.98 20.29 -6.28
C PHE A 38 -15.80 19.32 -6.16
N TYR A 39 -16.08 18.03 -5.95
CA TYR A 39 -15.04 17.02 -5.86
C TYR A 39 -14.25 16.88 -7.19
N LYS A 40 -14.93 16.80 -8.33
CA LYS A 40 -14.24 16.77 -9.63
C LYS A 40 -13.44 18.04 -9.88
N LYS A 41 -13.97 19.20 -9.47
CA LYS A 41 -13.25 20.46 -9.60
C LYS A 41 -11.95 20.46 -8.80
N SER A 42 -11.92 19.88 -7.60
CA SER A 42 -10.70 19.77 -6.80
C SER A 42 -9.65 18.88 -7.46
N GLN A 43 -10.06 17.86 -8.23
CA GLN A 43 -9.16 16.94 -8.94
C GLN A 43 -8.54 17.53 -10.21
N ILE A 44 -9.21 18.49 -10.86
CA ILE A 44 -8.74 19.11 -12.11
C ILE A 44 -7.68 20.19 -11.84
N GLU A 45 -7.65 20.76 -10.63
CA GLU A 45 -6.63 21.74 -10.26
C GLU A 45 -5.24 21.08 -10.29
N SER A 46 -4.35 21.60 -11.14
CA SER A 46 -2.98 21.14 -11.23
C SER A 46 -2.14 21.73 -10.09
N ARG A 47 -1.33 20.90 -9.46
CA ARG A 47 -0.42 21.33 -8.39
C ARG A 47 0.67 22.23 -9.01
N PRO A 48 0.83 23.48 -8.55
CA PRO A 48 1.85 24.37 -9.08
C PRO A 48 3.24 23.96 -8.61
N TYR A 49 4.25 24.36 -9.37
CA TYR A 49 5.65 24.10 -9.05
C TYR A 49 6.17 25.07 -7.97
N LEU A 50 5.82 26.35 -8.08
CA LEU A 50 6.32 27.41 -7.20
C LEU A 50 5.71 27.31 -5.80
N LYS A 51 6.57 27.37 -4.76
CA LYS A 51 6.13 27.28 -3.36
C LYS A 51 5.07 28.33 -2.99
N SER A 52 5.25 29.56 -3.48
CA SER A 52 4.30 30.67 -3.26
C SER A 52 2.90 30.39 -3.80
N GLU A 53 2.78 29.61 -4.88
CA GLU A 53 1.50 29.26 -5.49
C GLU A 53 0.86 28.03 -4.84
N LYS A 54 1.66 27.15 -4.23
CA LYS A 54 1.18 25.93 -3.56
C LYS A 54 0.20 26.23 -2.44
N LEU A 55 0.41 27.29 -1.65
CA LEU A 55 -0.52 27.68 -0.59
C LEU A 55 -1.92 27.99 -1.16
N ASN A 56 -1.98 28.85 -2.19
CA ASN A 56 -3.23 29.21 -2.86
C ASN A 56 -3.90 27.98 -3.49
N TYR A 57 -3.12 27.07 -4.06
CA TYR A 57 -3.60 25.80 -4.58
C TYR A 57 -4.29 24.96 -3.50
N TYR A 58 -3.63 24.70 -2.36
CA TYR A 58 -4.21 23.89 -1.30
C TYR A 58 -5.43 24.54 -0.67
N VAL A 59 -5.40 25.85 -0.40
CA VAL A 59 -6.58 26.58 0.10
C VAL A 59 -7.79 26.39 -0.82
N LYS A 60 -7.57 26.52 -2.14
CA LYS A 60 -8.63 26.38 -3.15
C LYS A 60 -9.17 24.95 -3.24
N VAL A 61 -8.28 23.96 -3.27
CA VAL A 61 -8.66 22.54 -3.35
C VAL A 61 -9.39 22.09 -2.08
N LEU A 62 -8.88 22.43 -0.90
CA LEU A 62 -9.51 22.11 0.38
C LEU A 62 -10.88 22.77 0.50
N TYR A 63 -11.03 24.01 0.04
CA TYR A 63 -12.34 24.68 -0.03
C TYR A 63 -13.36 23.88 -0.86
N TYR A 64 -12.97 23.37 -2.03
CA TYR A 64 -13.88 22.56 -2.86
C TYR A 64 -14.23 21.24 -2.18
N ILE A 65 -13.27 20.58 -1.53
CA ILE A 65 -13.53 19.32 -0.83
C ILE A 65 -14.46 19.55 0.37
N ASP A 66 -14.28 20.64 1.12
CA ASP A 66 -15.20 20.99 2.21
C ASP A 66 -16.61 21.27 1.69
N LYS A 67 -16.75 21.90 0.51
CA LYS A 67 -18.06 22.06 -0.13
C LYS A 67 -18.67 20.72 -0.56
N ALA A 68 -17.86 19.77 -1.02
CA ALA A 68 -18.31 18.41 -1.34
C ALA A 68 -18.80 17.67 -0.08
N ILE A 69 -18.00 17.67 1.00
CA ILE A 69 -18.34 17.06 2.30
C ILE A 69 -19.62 17.68 2.88
N ASN A 70 -19.73 19.01 2.88
CA ASN A 70 -20.91 19.71 3.42
C ASN A 70 -22.18 19.46 2.59
N SER A 71 -22.04 19.18 1.29
CA SER A 71 -23.18 18.82 0.44
C SER A 71 -23.55 17.34 0.61
N ARG A 72 -22.56 16.49 0.91
CA ARG A 72 -22.73 15.04 0.97
C ARG A 72 -21.64 14.39 1.84
N GLY A 73 -21.92 14.26 3.13
CA GLY A 73 -20.99 13.71 4.14
C GLY A 73 -20.97 12.17 4.25
N ASP A 74 -21.71 11.44 3.40
CA ASP A 74 -21.74 9.98 3.36
C ASP A 74 -20.76 9.38 2.34
N ASN A 75 -19.96 10.19 1.63
CA ASN A 75 -18.98 9.70 0.67
C ASN A 75 -17.57 9.61 1.29
N ALA A 76 -17.07 8.38 1.44
CA ALA A 76 -15.74 8.10 2.02
C ALA A 76 -14.58 8.76 1.25
N GLU A 77 -14.69 8.87 -0.07
CA GLU A 77 -13.61 9.39 -0.93
C GLU A 77 -13.35 10.88 -0.69
N TYR A 78 -14.35 11.65 -0.26
CA TYR A 78 -14.17 13.07 0.04
C TYR A 78 -13.29 13.27 1.28
N TYR A 79 -13.53 12.47 2.32
CA TYR A 79 -12.70 12.49 3.54
C TYR A 79 -11.28 12.00 3.27
N ALA A 80 -11.14 10.92 2.50
CA ALA A 80 -9.85 10.39 2.13
C ALA A 80 -9.04 11.38 1.28
N ALA A 81 -9.68 12.06 0.32
CA ALA A 81 -9.04 13.09 -0.47
C ALA A 81 -8.60 14.29 0.38
N LYS A 82 -9.46 14.78 1.29
CA LYS A 82 -9.08 15.86 2.20
C LYS A 82 -7.82 15.50 3.00
N ALA A 83 -7.78 14.29 3.56
CA ALA A 83 -6.61 13.78 4.28
C ALA A 83 -5.34 13.75 3.40
N ASP A 84 -5.46 13.31 2.14
CA ASP A 84 -4.34 13.26 1.19
C ASP A 84 -3.80 14.65 0.85
N TYR A 85 -4.68 15.64 0.65
CA TYR A 85 -4.25 17.01 0.37
C TYR A 85 -3.60 17.66 1.60
N LEU A 86 -4.10 17.40 2.81
CA LEU A 86 -3.47 17.88 4.03
C LEU A 86 -2.09 17.24 4.25
N LEU A 87 -1.94 15.93 4.01
CA LEU A 87 -0.64 15.27 4.05
C LEU A 87 0.32 15.85 3.00
N SER A 88 -0.14 16.03 1.76
CA SER A 88 0.68 16.59 0.68
C SER A 88 1.11 18.04 0.97
N ALA A 89 0.24 18.83 1.59
CA ALA A 89 0.56 20.19 2.01
C ALA A 89 1.55 20.23 3.17
N ALA A 90 1.43 19.30 4.12
CA ALA A 90 2.42 19.13 5.19
C ALA A 90 3.79 18.74 4.63
N ASP A 91 3.84 17.83 3.65
CA ASP A 91 5.07 17.43 2.94
C ASP A 91 5.70 18.59 2.15
N ASP A 92 4.89 19.54 1.68
CA ASP A 92 5.35 20.81 1.07
C ASP A 92 5.82 21.86 2.09
N GLY A 93 5.76 21.55 3.38
CA GLY A 93 6.13 22.45 4.47
C GLY A 93 5.15 23.60 4.67
N LEU A 94 3.85 23.37 4.42
CA LEU A 94 2.75 24.34 4.62
C LEU A 94 1.91 24.02 5.86
N LYS A 95 2.51 23.30 6.83
CA LYS A 95 1.79 22.82 8.02
C LYS A 95 1.24 23.97 8.87
N GLU A 96 2.03 25.03 9.06
CA GLU A 96 1.67 26.16 9.92
C GLU A 96 0.65 27.07 9.23
N GLU A 97 0.88 27.39 7.96
CA GLU A 97 0.03 28.28 7.16
C GLU A 97 -1.39 27.75 6.98
N LEU A 98 -1.54 26.42 6.92
CA LEU A 98 -2.83 25.74 6.81
C LEU A 98 -3.33 25.19 8.14
N SER A 99 -2.61 25.44 9.26
CA SER A 99 -2.96 24.92 10.59
C SER A 99 -3.23 23.41 10.60
N ILE A 100 -2.40 22.65 9.88
CA ILE A 100 -2.62 21.22 9.65
C ILE A 100 -2.28 20.44 10.93
N ASP A 101 -3.31 19.82 11.49
CA ASP A 101 -3.19 18.97 12.65
C ASP A 101 -3.21 17.48 12.29
N LYS A 102 -2.36 16.68 12.95
CA LYS A 102 -2.27 15.25 12.66
C LYS A 102 -3.54 14.52 13.07
N GLU A 103 -4.16 14.98 14.15
CA GLU A 103 -5.42 14.51 14.71
C GLU A 103 -6.59 14.75 13.75
N GLU A 104 -6.60 15.87 13.01
CA GLU A 104 -7.58 16.12 11.96
C GLU A 104 -7.43 15.11 10.82
N ILE A 105 -6.21 14.89 10.34
CA ILE A 105 -5.93 13.90 9.28
C ILE A 105 -6.37 12.50 9.73
N GLU A 106 -6.07 12.12 10.97
CA GLU A 106 -6.50 10.85 11.53
C GLU A 106 -8.03 10.72 11.59
N TYR A 107 -8.73 11.77 12.03
CA TYR A 107 -10.19 11.82 12.06
C TYR A 107 -10.80 11.66 10.66
N LEU A 108 -10.23 12.32 9.65
CA LEU A 108 -10.68 12.22 8.26
C LEU A 108 -10.51 10.79 7.74
N ILE A 109 -9.35 10.16 7.96
CA ILE A 109 -9.12 8.78 7.54
C ILE A 109 -10.06 7.82 8.26
N LYS A 110 -10.27 7.97 9.58
CA LYS A 110 -11.24 7.16 10.34
C LYS A 110 -12.67 7.33 9.84
N SER A 111 -13.04 8.55 9.44
CA SER A 111 -14.35 8.82 8.82
C SER A 111 -14.50 8.11 7.49
N ALA A 112 -13.46 8.10 6.64
CA ALA A 112 -13.44 7.34 5.40
C ALA A 112 -13.58 5.82 5.66
N ILE A 113 -12.85 5.27 6.65
CA ILE A 113 -12.97 3.86 7.06
C ILE A 113 -14.39 3.52 7.52
N ARG A 114 -15.02 4.38 8.34
CA ARG A 114 -16.39 4.15 8.82
C ARG A 114 -17.39 4.09 7.67
N LEU A 115 -17.20 4.91 6.64
CA LEU A 115 -18.09 4.97 5.48
C LEU A 115 -17.83 3.83 4.48
N ASN A 116 -16.58 3.37 4.34
CA ASN A 116 -16.22 2.26 3.46
C ASN A 116 -15.12 1.39 4.11
N PRO A 117 -15.51 0.43 4.98
CA PRO A 117 -14.58 -0.34 5.80
C PRO A 117 -13.84 -1.44 5.04
N THR A 118 -14.16 -1.66 3.76
CA THR A 118 -13.51 -2.66 2.90
C THR A 118 -12.39 -2.06 2.04
N ASN A 119 -12.22 -0.74 2.04
CA ASN A 119 -11.16 -0.09 1.27
C ASN A 119 -9.81 -0.17 2.01
N PHE A 120 -8.95 -1.09 1.58
CA PHE A 120 -7.63 -1.32 2.18
C PHE A 120 -6.75 -0.06 2.22
N LYS A 121 -6.91 0.87 1.26
CA LYS A 121 -6.07 2.07 1.16
C LYS A 121 -6.22 2.97 2.39
N TYR A 122 -7.41 3.00 3.00
CA TYR A 122 -7.63 3.84 4.17
C TYR A 122 -6.91 3.29 5.41
N TYR A 123 -6.89 1.97 5.58
CA TYR A 123 -6.12 1.31 6.63
C TYR A 123 -4.61 1.47 6.42
N LEU A 124 -4.15 1.35 5.16
CA LEU A 124 -2.75 1.61 4.79
C LEU A 124 -2.31 3.02 5.19
N LYS A 125 -3.12 4.04 4.85
CA LYS A 125 -2.89 5.44 5.23
C LYS A 125 -2.89 5.65 6.74
N LEU A 126 -3.87 5.07 7.45
CA LEU A 126 -3.96 5.19 8.91
C LEU A 126 -2.76 4.54 9.61
N GLY A 127 -2.34 3.37 9.14
CA GLY A 127 -1.16 2.67 9.64
C GLY A 127 0.11 3.51 9.45
N TRP A 128 0.29 4.10 8.27
CA TRP A 128 1.44 4.95 8.00
C TRP A 128 1.45 6.25 8.78
N LEU A 129 0.29 6.90 8.94
CA LEU A 129 0.13 8.10 9.75
C LEU A 129 0.56 7.83 11.20
N ASN A 130 0.22 6.64 11.71
CA ASN A 130 0.47 6.23 13.09
C ASN A 130 1.78 5.44 13.29
N LYS A 131 2.68 5.39 12.30
CA LYS A 131 3.93 4.59 12.36
C LYS A 131 4.80 4.84 13.61
N ASP A 132 4.75 6.05 14.15
CA ASP A 132 5.52 6.49 15.32
C ASP A 132 4.70 6.47 16.63
N LYS A 133 3.40 6.13 16.60
CA LYS A 133 2.55 6.01 17.81
C LYS A 133 2.86 4.71 18.58
N GLU A 134 2.15 4.53 19.70
CA GLU A 134 2.24 3.35 20.57
C GLU A 134 2.27 2.02 19.80
N LYS A 135 2.99 1.04 20.38
CA LYS A 135 3.20 -0.27 19.77
C LYS A 135 1.86 -0.92 19.37
N GLY A 136 1.80 -1.44 18.15
CA GLY A 136 0.69 -2.25 17.65
C GLY A 136 -0.42 -1.50 16.91
N ILE A 137 -0.62 -0.19 17.13
CA ILE A 137 -1.70 0.55 16.41
C ILE A 137 -1.40 0.57 14.91
N ALA A 138 -0.22 1.04 14.50
CA ALA A 138 0.16 1.12 13.10
C ALA A 138 0.17 -0.25 12.41
N GLU A 139 0.78 -1.23 13.06
CA GLU A 139 0.89 -2.61 12.59
C GLU A 139 -0.49 -3.24 12.35
N GLY A 140 -1.41 -3.11 13.31
CA GLY A 140 -2.76 -3.63 13.18
C GLY A 140 -3.50 -3.06 11.97
N GLN A 141 -3.33 -1.77 11.67
CA GLN A 141 -3.93 -1.15 10.48
C GLN A 141 -3.26 -1.65 9.18
N LEU A 142 -1.93 -1.79 9.16
CA LEU A 142 -1.20 -2.30 7.99
C LEU A 142 -1.55 -3.77 7.70
N LEU A 143 -1.61 -4.62 8.74
CA LEU A 143 -2.05 -6.01 8.62
C LEU A 143 -3.52 -6.10 8.19
N LYS A 144 -4.37 -5.20 8.67
CA LYS A 144 -5.76 -5.12 8.21
C LYS A 144 -5.84 -4.76 6.72
N ALA A 145 -4.99 -3.85 6.24
CA ALA A 145 -4.88 -3.55 4.81
C ALA A 145 -4.45 -4.78 4.00
N ALA A 146 -3.49 -5.55 4.50
CA ALA A 146 -3.02 -6.79 3.85
C ALA A 146 -4.12 -7.86 3.79
N GLY A 147 -4.89 -8.01 4.87
CA GLY A 147 -6.03 -8.93 4.89
C GLY A 147 -7.19 -8.52 3.97
N LEU A 148 -7.36 -7.22 3.68
CA LEU A 148 -8.38 -6.72 2.76
C LEU A 148 -7.95 -6.82 1.29
N ASN A 149 -6.66 -6.66 1.00
CA ASN A 149 -6.11 -6.86 -0.34
C ASN A 149 -4.70 -7.45 -0.27
N SER A 150 -4.63 -8.78 -0.31
CA SER A 150 -3.39 -9.54 -0.13
C SER A 150 -2.47 -9.52 -1.35
N MET A 151 -2.90 -8.98 -2.49
CA MET A 151 -2.08 -8.87 -3.70
C MET A 151 -1.62 -7.44 -3.97
N GLU A 152 -1.97 -6.47 -3.12
CA GLU A 152 -1.50 -5.09 -3.31
C GLU A 152 -0.03 -4.95 -2.86
N PRO A 153 0.91 -4.65 -3.78
CA PRO A 153 2.32 -4.55 -3.42
C PRO A 153 2.58 -3.44 -2.40
N GLN A 154 1.90 -2.30 -2.54
CA GLN A 154 2.10 -1.15 -1.66
C GLN A 154 1.86 -1.49 -0.18
N VAL A 155 0.96 -2.43 0.13
CA VAL A 155 0.75 -2.83 1.52
C VAL A 155 2.01 -3.45 2.12
N TYR A 156 2.64 -4.36 1.38
CA TYR A 156 3.85 -5.04 1.82
C TYR A 156 5.06 -4.11 1.87
N LEU A 157 5.15 -3.13 0.96
CA LEU A 157 6.19 -2.09 1.04
C LEU A 157 6.08 -1.29 2.34
N PHE A 158 4.86 -0.94 2.76
CA PHE A 158 4.64 -0.19 4.00
C PHE A 158 4.88 -1.05 5.24
N LEU A 159 4.49 -2.33 5.23
CA LEU A 159 4.84 -3.29 6.29
C LEU A 159 6.35 -3.45 6.41
N ALA A 160 7.07 -3.61 5.29
CA ALA A 160 8.53 -3.71 5.28
C ALA A 160 9.17 -2.46 5.90
N ARG A 161 8.73 -1.26 5.50
CA ARG A 161 9.19 0.01 6.08
C ARG A 161 8.87 0.11 7.58
N TYR A 162 7.68 -0.32 7.99
CA TYR A 162 7.27 -0.31 9.40
C TYR A 162 8.17 -1.22 10.24
N TYR A 163 8.35 -2.49 9.86
CA TYR A 163 9.20 -3.43 10.59
C TYR A 163 10.67 -3.01 10.60
N ASN A 164 11.17 -2.44 9.50
CA ASN A 164 12.52 -1.89 9.45
C ASN A 164 12.73 -0.79 10.49
N ARG A 165 11.76 0.14 10.64
CA ARG A 165 11.80 1.17 11.71
C ARG A 165 11.75 0.58 13.10
N LYS A 166 11.09 -0.57 13.29
CA LYS A 166 11.06 -1.30 14.56
C LYS A 166 12.29 -2.20 14.77
N LYS A 167 13.24 -2.21 13.83
CA LYS A 167 14.43 -3.08 13.81
C LYS A 167 14.09 -4.58 13.78
N ASP A 168 12.89 -4.94 13.31
CA ASP A 168 12.53 -6.32 13.01
C ASP A 168 12.90 -6.61 11.54
N PHE A 169 14.18 -6.90 11.32
CA PHE A 169 14.72 -7.11 9.98
C PHE A 169 14.16 -8.38 9.32
N LYS A 170 13.79 -9.40 10.10
CA LYS A 170 13.17 -10.64 9.60
C LYS A 170 11.84 -10.33 8.95
N SER A 171 10.94 -9.67 9.67
CA SER A 171 9.62 -9.28 9.16
C SER A 171 9.74 -8.25 8.04
N ALA A 172 10.71 -7.33 8.12
CA ALA A 172 10.96 -6.37 7.05
C ALA A 172 11.36 -7.03 5.73
N PHE A 173 12.31 -7.98 5.78
CA PHE A 173 12.77 -8.71 4.60
C PHE A 173 11.66 -9.59 4.01
N HIS A 174 10.91 -10.31 4.85
CA HIS A 174 9.77 -11.12 4.39
C HIS A 174 8.75 -10.29 3.61
N ASN A 175 8.32 -9.15 4.16
CA ASN A 175 7.37 -8.26 3.49
C ASN A 175 7.96 -7.61 2.22
N LEU A 176 9.26 -7.34 2.21
CA LEU A 176 9.92 -6.86 1.00
C LEU A 176 9.89 -7.92 -0.12
N MET A 177 10.08 -9.19 0.19
CA MET A 177 9.93 -10.27 -0.79
C MET A 177 8.51 -10.34 -1.33
N LEU A 178 7.49 -10.25 -0.46
CA LEU A 178 6.09 -10.21 -0.90
C LEU A 178 5.79 -9.01 -1.81
N PHE A 179 6.32 -7.82 -1.50
CA PHE A 179 6.22 -6.65 -2.38
C PHE A 179 6.73 -6.97 -3.79
N PHE A 180 7.92 -7.55 -3.91
CA PHE A 180 8.47 -7.92 -5.22
C PHE A 180 7.65 -9.01 -5.93
N CYS A 181 7.12 -9.98 -5.20
CA CYS A 181 6.31 -11.06 -5.77
C CYS A 181 5.01 -10.55 -6.40
N TYR A 182 4.34 -9.63 -5.72
CA TYR A 182 3.04 -9.12 -6.17
C TYR A 182 3.15 -7.97 -7.16
N SER A 183 4.34 -7.40 -7.32
CA SER A 183 4.49 -6.25 -8.20
C SER A 183 4.72 -6.68 -9.66
N GLU A 184 3.84 -6.22 -10.55
CA GLU A 184 3.93 -6.52 -11.99
C GLU A 184 5.07 -5.77 -12.72
N TYR A 185 5.80 -4.87 -12.04
CA TYR A 185 6.86 -4.11 -12.68
C TYR A 185 8.15 -4.92 -12.78
N SER A 186 8.97 -4.54 -13.77
CA SER A 186 10.39 -4.84 -13.81
C SER A 186 11.02 -4.54 -12.44
N LEU A 187 11.42 -5.61 -11.75
CA LEU A 187 12.09 -5.61 -10.44
C LEU A 187 13.25 -4.58 -10.40
N ARG A 188 13.90 -4.36 -11.55
CA ARG A 188 14.98 -3.40 -11.77
C ARG A 188 14.57 -1.94 -11.58
N GLU A 189 13.39 -1.54 -12.06
CA GLU A 189 12.92 -0.15 -11.93
C GLU A 189 12.50 0.18 -10.50
N GLN A 190 11.88 -0.78 -9.82
CA GLN A 190 11.50 -0.62 -8.42
C GLN A 190 12.72 -0.55 -7.50
N LEU A 191 13.70 -1.42 -7.72
CA LEU A 191 14.96 -1.39 -6.99
C LEU A 191 15.68 -0.06 -7.14
N ASN A 192 15.68 0.54 -8.34
CA ASN A 192 16.29 1.85 -8.55
C ASN A 192 15.56 2.96 -7.79
N ARG A 193 14.23 2.93 -7.68
CA ARG A 193 13.46 3.90 -6.86
C ARG A 193 13.68 3.67 -5.37
N MET A 194 13.60 2.41 -4.92
CA MET A 194 13.87 2.05 -3.53
C MET A 194 15.28 2.42 -3.12
N LYS A 195 16.27 2.31 -4.01
CA LYS A 195 17.66 2.72 -3.73
C LYS A 195 17.78 4.21 -3.46
N GLU A 196 17.00 5.05 -4.13
CA GLU A 196 16.97 6.49 -3.87
C GLU A 196 16.27 6.83 -2.53
N GLU A 197 15.26 6.04 -2.17
CA GLU A 197 14.48 6.23 -0.93
C GLU A 197 15.10 5.59 0.32
N LEU A 198 15.90 4.53 0.17
CA LEU A 198 16.59 3.79 1.23
C LEU A 198 18.03 4.27 1.46
N LYS A 199 18.43 5.43 0.91
CA LYS A 199 19.78 6.01 1.07
C LYS A 199 20.18 6.28 2.52
N GLU A 200 19.23 6.25 3.44
CA GLU A 200 19.49 6.31 4.88
C GLU A 200 19.43 4.89 5.48
N ASP A 201 20.61 4.33 5.75
CA ASP A 201 20.88 3.19 6.65
C ASP A 201 20.32 1.79 6.33
N ALA A 202 19.82 1.53 5.11
CA ALA A 202 19.32 0.19 4.79
C ALA A 202 20.44 -0.80 4.40
N PRO A 203 20.44 -2.05 4.90
CA PRO A 203 21.38 -3.11 4.55
C PRO A 203 21.27 -3.65 3.11
N LEU A 204 20.58 -2.95 2.20
CA LEU A 204 20.26 -3.38 0.85
C LEU A 204 21.22 -2.78 -0.17
N SER A 205 21.99 -3.63 -0.85
CA SER A 205 22.75 -3.24 -2.04
C SER A 205 22.37 -4.14 -3.22
N PHE A 206 22.38 -3.60 -4.44
CA PHE A 206 22.06 -4.36 -5.66
C PHE A 206 23.31 -4.46 -6.52
N ASP A 207 23.73 -5.68 -6.83
CA ASP A 207 24.85 -5.91 -7.72
C ASP A 207 24.37 -5.90 -9.17
N LYS A 208 24.67 -4.80 -9.87
CA LYS A 208 24.33 -4.60 -11.29
C LYS A 208 24.92 -5.66 -12.21
N LYS A 209 26.03 -6.29 -11.81
CA LYS A 209 26.76 -7.27 -12.63
C LYS A 209 26.11 -8.66 -12.54
N THR A 210 25.53 -9.01 -11.40
CA THR A 210 24.92 -10.33 -11.18
C THR A 210 23.39 -10.29 -11.25
N GLY A 211 22.78 -9.12 -11.12
CA GLY A 211 21.32 -9.01 -11.00
C GLY A 211 20.81 -9.46 -9.63
N CYS A 212 21.71 -9.73 -8.68
CA CYS A 212 21.38 -10.21 -7.35
C CYS A 212 21.16 -9.04 -6.39
N MET A 213 20.19 -9.22 -5.50
CA MET A 213 19.98 -8.35 -4.35
C MET A 213 20.85 -8.84 -3.19
N LYS A 214 21.75 -7.99 -2.71
CA LYS A 214 22.55 -8.22 -1.52
C LYS A 214 21.85 -7.58 -0.33
N TYR A 215 21.24 -8.41 0.51
CA TYR A 215 20.76 -8.02 1.83
C TYR A 215 21.87 -8.34 2.84
N THR A 216 22.48 -7.32 3.43
CA THR A 216 23.57 -7.46 4.40
C THR A 216 22.98 -7.44 5.80
N VAL A 217 22.53 -8.57 6.31
CA VAL A 217 22.10 -8.64 7.71
C VAL A 217 23.34 -8.58 8.58
N ILE A 218 23.52 -7.50 9.32
CA ILE A 218 24.50 -7.48 10.42
C ILE A 218 23.83 -8.27 11.56
N VAL A 219 23.98 -9.58 11.52
CA VAL A 219 23.62 -10.45 12.65
C VAL A 219 24.80 -10.39 13.61
N GLY A 220 24.61 -9.83 14.81
CA GLY A 220 25.57 -10.05 15.87
C GLY A 220 25.56 -11.53 16.26
N ASP A 221 26.73 -12.17 16.34
CA ASP A 221 27.13 -13.52 16.84
C ASP A 221 26.15 -14.72 16.81
N GLY A 222 24.98 -14.61 16.19
CA GLY A 222 23.96 -15.65 16.10
C GLY A 222 23.91 -16.23 14.68
N GLU A 223 23.99 -17.56 14.61
CA GLU A 223 23.71 -18.33 13.40
C GLU A 223 22.19 -18.31 13.13
N PHE A 224 21.78 -18.12 11.86
CA PHE A 224 20.37 -18.06 11.47
C PHE A 224 20.06 -19.18 10.48
N ASP A 225 19.29 -20.18 10.90
CA ASP A 225 18.84 -21.30 10.08
C ASP A 225 17.46 -21.00 9.48
N PHE A 226 17.31 -21.16 8.16
CA PHE A 226 16.06 -20.93 7.43
C PHE A 226 15.13 -22.15 7.39
N LYS A 227 15.55 -23.29 7.97
CA LYS A 227 14.80 -24.56 7.91
C LYS A 227 13.50 -24.59 8.72
N ASP A 228 13.37 -23.79 9.77
CA ASP A 228 12.36 -24.06 10.80
C ASP A 228 11.02 -23.33 10.64
N GLU A 229 10.87 -22.36 9.74
CA GLU A 229 9.65 -21.55 9.72
C GLU A 229 9.10 -21.28 8.32
N GLY A 230 8.44 -22.29 7.75
CA GLY A 230 7.20 -22.13 6.96
C GLY A 230 7.16 -21.02 5.89
N PHE A 231 8.27 -20.69 5.25
CA PHE A 231 8.26 -19.75 4.12
C PHE A 231 7.45 -20.37 2.99
N LEU A 232 6.33 -19.73 2.65
CA LEU A 232 5.54 -20.09 1.47
C LEU A 232 6.45 -20.17 0.24
N HIS A 233 6.19 -21.16 -0.61
CA HIS A 233 6.85 -21.36 -1.90
C HIS A 233 6.68 -20.11 -2.78
N ILE A 234 7.66 -19.21 -2.71
CA ILE A 234 7.74 -18.04 -3.57
C ILE A 234 8.48 -18.44 -4.83
N SER A 235 7.76 -18.65 -5.95
CA SER A 235 8.38 -18.87 -7.25
C SER A 235 8.82 -17.55 -7.87
N THR A 236 9.93 -16.98 -7.39
CA THR A 236 10.57 -15.84 -8.07
C THR A 236 11.70 -16.35 -8.97
N PRO A 237 11.97 -15.70 -10.11
CA PRO A 237 13.10 -16.03 -10.98
C PRO A 237 14.47 -15.61 -10.39
N LEU A 238 14.52 -15.11 -9.16
CA LEU A 238 15.73 -14.64 -8.50
C LEU A 238 16.06 -15.53 -7.31
N GLN A 239 17.29 -16.04 -7.27
CA GLN A 239 17.85 -16.70 -6.09
C GLN A 239 18.23 -15.63 -5.05
N PRO A 240 17.69 -15.67 -3.83
CA PRO A 240 18.14 -14.80 -2.76
C PRO A 240 19.59 -15.14 -2.40
N VAL A 241 20.45 -14.13 -2.32
CA VAL A 241 21.84 -14.28 -1.86
C VAL A 241 21.98 -13.51 -0.55
N VAL A 242 22.12 -14.25 0.55
CA VAL A 242 22.33 -13.69 1.89
C VAL A 242 23.83 -13.56 2.13
N TYR A 243 24.27 -12.38 2.56
CA TYR A 243 25.67 -12.16 2.96
C TYR A 243 25.72 -11.92 4.47
N ALA A 244 26.56 -12.70 5.17
CA ALA A 244 26.85 -12.55 6.60
C ALA A 244 28.26 -11.96 6.80
N ASP A 245 28.42 -11.13 7.83
CA ASP A 245 29.68 -10.42 8.14
C ASP A 245 30.74 -11.35 8.77
N LYS A 246 30.34 -12.56 9.20
CA LYS A 246 31.22 -13.66 9.61
C LYS A 246 30.83 -14.93 8.84
N PRO A 247 31.78 -15.64 8.21
CA PRO A 247 31.48 -16.87 7.48
C PRO A 247 31.38 -18.03 8.48
N SER A 248 30.21 -18.22 9.06
CA SER A 248 29.85 -19.48 9.70
C SER A 248 28.38 -19.74 9.42
N GLY A 249 28.14 -20.66 8.49
CA GLY A 249 26.78 -21.04 8.10
C GLY A 249 26.75 -21.50 6.66
N GLU A 250 26.60 -22.81 6.49
CA GLU A 250 26.25 -23.44 5.21
C GLU A 250 24.87 -22.92 4.77
N ILE A 251 24.75 -22.34 3.57
CA ILE A 251 23.43 -22.00 3.02
C ILE A 251 23.01 -23.16 2.12
N VAL A 252 21.85 -23.74 2.42
CA VAL A 252 21.31 -24.88 1.66
C VAL A 252 19.96 -24.48 1.07
N LEU A 253 19.82 -24.62 -0.25
CA LEU A 253 18.57 -24.38 -0.98
C LEU A 253 17.93 -25.70 -1.37
N TYR A 254 16.64 -25.83 -1.08
CA TYR A 254 15.79 -26.96 -1.46
C TYR A 254 14.70 -26.52 -2.43
N LYS A 255 14.27 -27.44 -3.30
CA LYS A 255 13.04 -27.34 -4.11
C LYS A 255 12.37 -28.71 -4.08
N ASP A 256 11.10 -28.76 -3.68
CA ASP A 256 10.30 -30.00 -3.66
C ASP A 256 10.99 -31.17 -2.92
N ASP A 257 11.56 -30.90 -1.73
CA ASP A 257 12.37 -31.85 -0.94
C ASP A 257 13.66 -32.35 -1.61
N ILE A 258 14.00 -31.81 -2.78
CA ILE A 258 15.23 -32.10 -3.50
C ILE A 258 16.25 -31.00 -3.19
N LEU A 259 17.43 -31.41 -2.70
CA LEU A 259 18.58 -30.53 -2.51
C LEU A 259 18.97 -29.90 -3.86
N CYS A 260 18.73 -28.60 -3.99
CA CYS A 260 18.99 -27.85 -5.23
C CYS A 260 20.34 -27.16 -5.24
N GLY A 261 20.91 -26.88 -4.07
CA GLY A 261 22.24 -26.32 -3.96
C GLY A 261 22.72 -26.29 -2.53
N LYS A 262 23.98 -26.67 -2.33
CA LYS A 262 24.71 -26.53 -1.07
C LYS A 262 25.83 -25.53 -1.31
N PHE A 263 25.83 -24.45 -0.55
CA PHE A 263 26.84 -23.40 -0.64
C PHE A 263 27.71 -23.47 0.61
N GLU A 264 28.90 -24.06 0.44
CA GLU A 264 29.95 -23.95 1.43
C GLU A 264 30.72 -22.65 1.21
N PHE A 265 30.74 -21.80 2.23
CA PHE A 265 31.67 -20.69 2.26
C PHE A 265 33.08 -21.21 2.54
N ARG A 266 33.91 -21.34 1.49
CA ARG A 266 35.36 -21.36 1.67
C ARG A 266 35.86 -19.93 1.78
N GLY A 267 35.98 -19.46 3.00
CA GLY A 267 36.64 -18.20 3.28
C GLY A 267 38.12 -18.29 2.92
N THR A 268 38.55 -17.62 1.86
CA THR A 268 39.96 -17.27 1.67
C THR A 268 40.09 -15.88 1.08
N GLY A 269 40.54 -14.94 1.92
CA GLY A 269 41.31 -13.78 1.49
C GLY A 269 40.54 -12.63 0.83
N LYS A 270 40.94 -11.42 1.22
CA LYS A 270 40.59 -10.18 0.52
C LYS A 270 40.93 -10.34 -0.96
N ASP A 271 40.01 -9.91 -1.81
CA ASP A 271 40.11 -9.88 -3.27
C ASP A 271 39.89 -11.24 -3.96
N ASN A 272 38.62 -11.57 -4.23
CA ASN A 272 38.15 -12.06 -5.53
C ASN A 272 36.63 -12.31 -5.54
N ILE A 273 35.95 -11.74 -6.54
CA ILE A 273 34.56 -12.07 -6.88
C ILE A 273 34.59 -13.31 -7.78
N SER A 274 34.18 -14.48 -7.28
CA SER A 274 33.90 -15.65 -8.11
C SER A 274 32.47 -15.56 -8.65
N ARG A 275 32.36 -15.61 -9.99
CA ARG A 275 31.09 -15.69 -10.72
C ARG A 275 30.90 -17.17 -11.10
N TYR A 276 29.82 -17.79 -10.65
CA TYR A 276 29.43 -19.11 -11.14
C TYR A 276 28.33 -18.94 -12.18
N ASP A 277 28.58 -19.50 -13.36
CA ASP A 277 27.65 -19.62 -14.46
C ASP A 277 26.86 -20.93 -14.23
N LEU A 278 25.54 -20.83 -14.08
CA LEU A 278 24.68 -22.02 -14.07
C LEU A 278 24.55 -22.47 -15.51
N GLY A 279 25.35 -23.47 -15.88
CA GLY A 279 25.33 -24.09 -17.20
C GLY A 279 23.90 -24.41 -17.64
N THR A 280 23.54 -23.88 -18.80
CA THR A 280 22.33 -24.25 -19.55
C THR A 280 22.35 -25.74 -19.82
N HIS A 281 21.46 -26.54 -19.22
CA HIS A 281 21.09 -27.84 -19.78
C HIS A 281 19.72 -28.35 -19.27
N TYR A 282 18.90 -28.71 -20.27
CA TYR A 282 17.68 -29.53 -20.26
C TYR A 282 16.33 -28.92 -19.79
N LEU A 283 15.53 -28.53 -20.79
CA LEU A 283 14.08 -28.73 -20.79
C LEU A 283 13.76 -30.24 -20.76
N PRO A 284 12.67 -30.66 -20.08
CA PRO A 284 11.89 -31.78 -20.61
C PRO A 284 10.35 -31.49 -20.52
N PRO A 285 9.45 -32.38 -20.98
CA PRO A 285 8.70 -32.21 -22.23
C PRO A 285 7.18 -32.10 -21.99
N GLY A 286 6.43 -31.90 -23.07
CA GLY A 286 4.97 -31.74 -23.09
C GLY A 286 4.17 -32.87 -22.46
N ILE A 287 2.97 -32.51 -21.99
CA ILE A 287 1.93 -33.42 -21.53
C ILE A 287 1.01 -33.70 -22.72
N TYR A 288 0.98 -34.96 -23.17
CA TYR A 288 -0.12 -35.53 -23.96
C TYR A 288 -1.17 -36.10 -23.02
N PHE A 289 -2.44 -36.02 -23.41
CA PHE A 289 -3.54 -36.77 -22.80
C PHE A 289 -4.06 -37.78 -23.83
N ASP A 290 -4.02 -39.06 -23.46
CA ASP A 290 -4.86 -40.19 -23.90
C ASP A 290 -4.96 -41.07 -22.63
N GLU A 291 -6.10 -41.58 -22.16
CA GLU A 291 -7.46 -41.81 -22.70
C GLU A 291 -8.55 -41.16 -21.82
#